data_AF-A0A5J5I0X2-F1
#
_entry.id   AF-A0A5J5I0X2-F1
#
_cell.length_a   1.000
_cell.length_b   1.000
_cell.length_c   1.000
_cell.angle_alpha   90.00
_cell.angle_beta   90.00
_cell.angle_gamma   90.00
#
_symmetry.space_group_name_H-M   'P 1'
#
loop_
_entity.id
_entity.type
_entity.pdbx_description
1 polymer ?
#
loop_
_entity_poly.entity_id
_entity_poly.type
_entity_poly.pdbx_seq_one_letter_code
_entity_poly.pdbx_strand_id
1 'polypeptide(L)'
;MKQIVKEIMTPSKVYKAEIMKRSDGLFEYCICTWTREEVPEYAYMSEWYGDPLTKILSLIDTENHAIKLALEDLYLYSGEKLE
;
A
#
# COMPACT_ATOMS: atom_id res chain seq x y z
N MET A 1 13.58 -9.47 9.26
CA MET A 1 12.65 -8.39 9.66
C MET A 1 12.52 -7.46 8.46
N LYS A 2 11.31 -6.99 8.14
CA LYS A 2 11.07 -6.03 7.06
C LYS A 2 10.96 -4.64 7.68
N GLN A 3 11.62 -3.65 7.11
CA GLN A 3 11.55 -2.26 7.54
C GLN A 3 10.73 -1.48 6.52
N ILE A 4 9.65 -0.82 6.96
CA ILE A 4 8.95 0.15 6.10
C ILE A 4 9.89 1.34 5.90
N VAL A 5 10.24 1.62 4.65
CA VAL A 5 11.12 2.74 4.27
C VAL A 5 10.34 3.92 3.71
N LYS A 6 9.13 3.68 3.18
CA LYS A 6 8.27 4.73 2.63
C LYS A 6 6.81 4.31 2.63
N GLU A 7 5.93 5.27 2.89
CA GLU A 7 4.48 5.12 2.78
C GLU A 7 3.95 6.20 1.82
N ILE A 8 3.01 5.81 0.95
CA ILE A 8 2.37 6.69 -0.02
C ILE A 8 0.86 6.50 0.14
N MET A 9 0.14 7.57 0.45
CA MET A 9 -1.30 7.51 0.70
C MET A 9 -2.07 8.24 -0.39
N THR A 10 -3.24 7.74 -0.78
CA THR A 10 -4.08 8.42 -1.77
C THR A 10 -4.73 9.67 -1.19
N PRO A 11 -5.17 10.62 -2.04
CA PRO A 11 -5.82 11.86 -1.58
C PRO A 11 -7.04 11.61 -0.70
N SER A 12 -7.88 10.62 -1.06
CA SER A 12 -9.02 10.18 -0.24
C SER A 12 -8.62 9.56 1.10
N LYS A 13 -7.34 9.19 1.25
CA LYS A 13 -6.78 8.43 2.37
C LYS A 13 -7.41 7.06 2.57
N VAL A 14 -8.09 6.52 1.54
CA VAL A 14 -8.72 5.20 1.55
C VAL A 14 -7.72 4.09 1.21
N TYR A 15 -6.68 4.39 0.44
CA TYR A 15 -5.66 3.44 0.06
C TYR A 15 -4.26 3.97 0.41
N LYS A 16 -3.34 3.06 0.72
CA LYS A 16 -1.93 3.37 0.87
C LYS A 16 -1.05 2.26 0.29
N ALA A 17 0.12 2.66 -0.18
CA ALA A 17 1.22 1.77 -0.53
C ALA A 17 2.32 1.85 0.52
N GLU A 18 2.78 0.70 1.01
CA GLU A 18 3.95 0.62 1.89
C GLU A 18 5.11 -0.02 1.12
N ILE A 19 6.26 0.65 1.11
CA ILE A 19 7.51 0.15 0.55
C ILE A 19 8.35 -0.37 1.72
N MET A 20 8.79 -1.62 1.62
CA MET A 20 9.52 -2.34 2.65
C MET A 20 10.90 -2.76 2.13
N LYS A 21 11.92 -2.51 2.92
CA LYS A 21 13.27 -3.05 2.72
C LYS A 21 13.45 -4.34 3.51
N ARG A 22 13.93 -5.36 2.83
CA ARG A 22 14.25 -6.67 3.40
C ARG A 22 15.69 -6.70 3.91
N SER A 23 16.01 -7.71 4.71
CA SER A 23 17.37 -7.93 5.24
C SER A 23 18.39 -8.33 4.17
N ASP A 24 17.94 -8.84 3.02
CA ASP A 24 18.79 -9.19 1.86
C ASP A 24 19.10 -7.97 0.96
N GLY A 25 18.63 -6.77 1.34
CA GLY A 25 18.84 -5.55 0.58
C GLY A 25 17.83 -5.30 -0.53
N LEU A 26 16.95 -6.27 -0.81
CA LEU A 26 15.87 -6.13 -1.79
C LEU A 26 14.68 -5.38 -1.20
N PHE A 27 13.80 -4.93 -2.08
CA PHE A 27 12.58 -4.21 -1.76
C PHE A 27 11.34 -5.04 -2.10
N GLU A 28 10.28 -4.79 -1.35
CA GLU A 28 8.93 -5.26 -1.62
C GLU A 28 7.98 -4.08 -1.40
N TYR A 29 6.77 -4.15 -1.95
CA TYR A 29 5.70 -3.22 -1.60
C TYR A 29 4.39 -3.97 -1.35
N CYS A 30 3.43 -3.31 -0.71
CA CYS A 30 2.06 -3.78 -0.63
C CYS A 30 1.09 -2.61 -0.77
N ILE A 31 -0.11 -2.91 -1.27
CA ILE A 31 -1.24 -1.97 -1.29
C ILE A 31 -2.23 -2.43 -0.21
N CYS A 32 -2.62 -1.51 0.67
CA CYS A 32 -3.61 -1.75 1.72
C CYS A 32 -4.68 -0.67 1.71
N THR A 33 -5.89 -1.04 2.14
CA THR A 33 -6.92 -0.08 2.51
C THR A 33 -6.59 0.52 3.87
N TRP A 34 -6.75 1.83 3.95
CA TRP A 34 -6.61 2.60 5.17
C TRP A 34 -7.87 3.43 5.34
N THR A 35 -8.53 3.37 6.50
CA THR A 35 -9.63 4.28 6.81
C THR A 35 -9.30 4.96 8.13
N ARG A 36 -8.97 6.26 8.09
CA ARG A 36 -8.57 7.00 9.30
C ARG A 36 -9.76 7.51 10.11
N GLU A 37 -10.97 7.59 9.54
CA GLU A 37 -12.11 8.20 10.21
C GLU A 37 -13.38 7.35 10.06
N GLU A 38 -13.95 7.01 11.22
CA GLU A 38 -15.33 6.63 11.49
C GLU A 38 -15.99 5.62 10.54
N VAL A 39 -16.00 4.35 10.98
CA VAL A 39 -16.84 3.29 10.43
C VAL A 39 -18.30 3.72 10.44
N PRO A 40 -18.98 3.90 9.30
CA PRO A 40 -20.43 4.04 9.30
C PRO A 40 -21.04 2.72 9.78
N GLU A 41 -21.97 2.76 10.73
CA GLU A 41 -22.64 1.59 11.35
C GLU A 41 -23.29 0.59 10.36
N TYR A 42 -23.37 0.92 9.06
CA TYR A 42 -23.85 0.01 8.01
C TYR A 42 -22.75 -0.83 7.34
N ALA A 43 -21.47 -0.63 7.66
CA ALA A 43 -20.37 -1.46 7.16
C ALA A 43 -20.35 -2.79 7.92
N TYR A 44 -21.27 -3.68 7.56
CA TYR A 44 -21.30 -5.05 8.01
C TYR A 44 -19.96 -5.74 7.72
N MET A 45 -19.24 -6.04 8.80
CA MET A 45 -18.28 -7.13 9.02
C MET A 45 -17.75 -7.86 7.77
N SER A 46 -16.49 -7.59 7.41
CA SER A 46 -15.46 -8.62 7.14
C SER A 46 -14.21 -7.96 6.54
N GLU A 47 -13.07 -7.98 7.25
CA GLU A 47 -11.71 -7.83 6.64
C GLU A 47 -11.25 -6.41 6.20
N TRP A 48 -11.93 -5.33 6.62
CA TRP A 48 -11.57 -3.93 6.25
C TRP A 48 -10.72 -3.18 7.30
N TYR A 49 -9.96 -3.88 8.14
CA TYR A 49 -9.02 -3.23 9.07
C TYR A 49 -7.58 -3.66 8.76
N GLY A 50 -6.96 -2.96 7.81
CA GLY A 50 -5.51 -3.04 7.59
C GLY A 50 -5.01 -4.34 6.95
N ASP A 51 -5.89 -5.19 6.42
CA ASP A 51 -5.45 -6.31 5.61
C ASP A 51 -4.95 -5.78 4.24
N PRO A 52 -3.75 -6.19 3.81
CA PRO A 52 -3.23 -5.79 2.50
C PRO A 52 -4.11 -6.41 1.42
N LEU A 53 -5.02 -5.59 0.86
CA LEU A 53 -5.90 -5.92 -0.27
C LEU A 53 -5.16 -6.66 -1.38
N THR A 54 -3.91 -6.28 -1.65
CA THR A 54 -3.08 -6.97 -2.61
C THR A 54 -1.62 -6.93 -2.17
N LYS A 55 -1.14 -8.09 -1.75
CA LYS A 55 0.27 -8.31 -1.44
C LYS A 55 1.02 -8.68 -2.73
N ILE A 56 1.38 -7.69 -3.54
CA ILE A 56 2.27 -7.92 -4.69
C ILE A 56 3.71 -7.98 -4.16
N LEU A 57 4.11 -9.18 -3.74
CA LEU A 57 5.49 -9.47 -3.35
C LEU A 57 6.36 -9.65 -4.60
N SER A 58 6.62 -8.56 -5.30
CA SER A 58 7.70 -8.53 -6.28
C SER A 58 9.01 -8.28 -5.53
N LEU A 59 10.01 -9.13 -5.76
CA LEU A 59 11.38 -8.89 -5.30
C LEU A 59 11.99 -7.82 -6.21
N ILE A 60 12.22 -6.64 -5.65
CA ILE A 60 12.63 -5.46 -6.42
C ILE A 60 14.02 -5.04 -6.02
N ASP A 61 14.83 -4.73 -7.03
CA ASP A 61 16.25 -4.41 -6.93
C ASP A 61 16.54 -3.04 -6.32
N THR A 62 15.67 -2.06 -6.56
CA THR A 62 15.87 -0.68 -6.09
C THR A 62 14.62 -0.06 -5.47
N GLU A 63 14.82 0.85 -4.52
CA GLU A 63 13.72 1.60 -3.88
C GLU A 63 12.90 2.38 -4.91
N ASN A 64 13.56 3.03 -5.88
CA ASN A 64 12.88 3.80 -6.92
C ASN A 64 11.99 2.93 -7.81
N HIS A 65 12.45 1.72 -8.14
CA HIS A 65 11.64 0.77 -8.90
C HIS A 65 10.45 0.29 -8.07
N ALA A 66 10.64 0.05 -6.77
CA ALA A 66 9.56 -0.34 -5.86
C ALA A 66 8.51 0.76 -5.71
N ILE A 67 8.94 2.02 -5.58
CA ILE A 67 8.06 3.19 -5.55
C ILE A 67 7.27 3.31 -6.84
N LYS A 68 7.93 3.14 -8.01
CA LYS A 68 7.26 3.25 -9.30
C LYS A 68 6.12 2.22 -9.44
N LEU A 69 6.41 0.94 -9.17
CA LEU A 69 5.41 -0.12 -9.23
C LEU A 69 4.30 0.07 -8.19
N ALA A 70 4.66 0.48 -6.98
CA ALA A 70 3.70 0.82 -5.95
C ALA A 70 2.74 1.94 -6.37
N LEU A 71 3.23 2.98 -7.06
CA LEU A 71 2.39 4.08 -7.58
C LEU A 71 1.46 3.61 -8.70
N GLU A 72 1.96 2.78 -9.63
CA GLU A 72 1.16 2.22 -10.73
C GLU A 72 0.02 1.36 -10.18
N ASP A 73 0.31 0.48 -9.22
CA ASP A 73 -0.72 -0.36 -8.60
C ASP A 73 -1.65 0.46 -7.70
N LEU A 74 -1.12 1.42 -6.93
CA LEU A 74 -1.95 2.28 -6.09
C LEU A 74 -2.96 3.07 -6.94
N TYR A 75 -2.55 3.56 -8.12
CA TYR A 75 -3.45 4.17 -9.10
C TYR A 75 -4.46 3.16 -9.65
N LEU A 76 -4.04 1.93 -9.98
CA LEU A 76 -4.93 0.89 -10.48
C LEU A 76 -6.03 0.52 -9.47
N TYR A 77 -5.69 0.43 -8.19
CA TYR A 77 -6.62 0.06 -7.12
C TYR A 77 -7.52 1.22 -6.67
N SER A 78 -6.98 2.43 -6.58
CA SER A 78 -7.75 3.59 -6.09
C SER A 78 -8.49 4.34 -7.20
N GLY A 79 -8.01 4.28 -8.44
CA GLY A 79 -8.43 5.18 -9.52
C GLY A 79 -8.00 6.64 -9.30
N GLU A 80 -7.25 6.93 -8.24
CA GLU A 80 -6.86 8.28 -7.85
C GLU A 80 -5.48 8.63 -8.40
N LYS A 81 -5.39 9.71 -9.16
CA LYS A 81 -4.11 10.21 -9.64
C LYS A 81 -3.34 10.82 -8.45
N LEU A 82 -2.17 10.28 -8.18
CA LEU A 82 -1.23 10.82 -7.21
C LEU A 82 -0.44 11.93 -7.92
N GLU A 83 -0.65 13.18 -7.49
CA GLU A 83 0.10 14.37 -7.97
C GLU A 83 1.43 14.53 -7.23
#